data_AF-A0A820ME40-F1
#
_entry.id   AF-A0A820ME40-F1
#
_cell.length_a   1.000
_cell.length_b   1.000
_cell.length_c   1.000
_cell.angle_alpha   90.00
_cell.angle_beta   90.00
_cell.angle_gamma   90.00
#
_symmetry.space_group_name_H-M   'P 1'
#
loop_
_entity.id
_entity.type
_entity.pdbx_description
1 polymer ?
#
loop_
_entity_poly.entity_id
_entity_poly.type
_entity_poly.pdbx_seq_one_letter_code
_entity_poly.pdbx_strand_id
1 'polypeptide(L)'
;MHRLIEFICLLINNDRTSNTFNETARWSLIQNLRYFQWRVPSIWCTINEHGKQLLNHPFKAVRERIAHVLAISLSFDVTLFNGRSTRHPDFNQFIDTICEQLRQVIEIYEKTPRINIFDQNLERHDETRKAFNFIETG
;
A
#
# COMPACT_ATOMS: atom_id res chain seq x y z
N MET A 1 -20.16 -5.64 -10.91
CA MET A 1 -18.80 -5.08 -10.75
C MET A 1 -18.77 -3.88 -9.81
N HIS A 2 -19.59 -2.85 -10.02
CA HIS A 2 -19.58 -1.64 -9.16
C HIS A 2 -19.73 -1.92 -7.65
N ARG A 3 -20.73 -2.72 -7.25
CA ARG A 3 -20.91 -3.13 -5.84
C ARG A 3 -19.74 -3.89 -5.23
N LEU A 4 -18.98 -4.63 -6.05
CA LEU A 4 -17.79 -5.35 -5.56
C LEU A 4 -16.64 -4.38 -5.32
N ILE A 5 -16.48 -3.36 -6.17
CA ILE A 5 -15.50 -2.28 -5.97
C ILE A 5 -15.85 -1.52 -4.69
N GLU A 6 -17.11 -1.12 -4.51
CA GLU A 6 -17.57 -0.46 -3.28
C GLU A 6 -17.28 -1.31 -2.04
N PHE A 7 -17.56 -2.61 -2.09
CA PHE A 7 -17.24 -3.52 -1.01
C PHE A 7 -15.74 -3.60 -0.72
N ILE A 8 -14.89 -3.65 -1.74
CA ILE A 8 -13.43 -3.65 -1.57
C ILE A 8 -12.95 -2.32 -0.97
N CYS A 9 -13.48 -1.18 -1.42
CA CYS A 9 -13.19 0.13 -0.84
C CYS A 9 -13.61 0.17 0.63
N LEU A 10 -14.77 -0.39 0.98
CA LEU A 10 -15.20 -0.52 2.37
C LEU A 10 -14.23 -1.38 3.17
N LEU A 11 -13.77 -2.53 2.63
CA LEU A 11 -12.79 -3.36 3.32
C LEU A 11 -11.46 -2.63 3.57
N ILE A 12 -10.98 -1.85 2.60
CA ILE A 12 -9.72 -1.12 2.72
C ILE A 12 -9.85 0.08 3.68
N ASN A 13 -10.95 0.83 3.60
CA ASN A 13 -11.13 2.08 4.33
C ASN A 13 -11.81 1.93 5.69
N ASN A 14 -12.32 0.75 6.05
CA ASN A 14 -12.98 0.55 7.34
C ASN A 14 -12.01 0.80 8.50
N ASP A 15 -12.56 1.43 9.54
CA ASP A 15 -11.88 2.13 10.62
C ASP A 15 -10.70 1.32 11.18
N ARG A 16 -9.52 1.95 11.23
CA ARG A 16 -8.26 1.35 11.71
C ARG A 16 -8.22 1.16 13.23
N THR A 17 -9.39 1.24 13.88
CA THR A 17 -9.61 0.95 15.29
C THR A 17 -9.61 -0.55 15.57
N SER A 18 -9.66 -1.37 14.51
CA SER A 18 -9.54 -2.81 14.56
C SER A 18 -8.13 -3.26 14.98
N ASN A 19 -8.05 -4.32 15.79
CA ASN A 19 -6.79 -5.00 16.05
C ASN A 19 -6.09 -5.47 14.74
N THR A 20 -4.78 -5.72 14.83
CA THR A 20 -3.93 -6.22 13.73
C THR A 20 -4.51 -7.46 13.03
N PHE A 21 -5.21 -8.33 13.77
CA PHE A 21 -5.78 -9.56 13.23
C PHE A 21 -6.89 -9.28 12.21
N ASN A 22 -7.88 -8.43 12.51
CA ASN A 22 -8.95 -8.20 11.52
C ASN A 22 -8.43 -7.41 10.30
N GLU A 23 -7.46 -6.51 10.48
CA GLU A 23 -6.80 -5.84 9.36
C GLU A 23 -6.12 -6.84 8.42
N THR A 24 -5.32 -7.74 8.99
CA THR A 24 -4.64 -8.81 8.26
C THR A 24 -5.64 -9.74 7.57
N ALA A 25 -6.76 -10.06 8.24
CA ALA A 25 -7.83 -10.90 7.68
C ALA A 25 -8.52 -10.22 6.49
N ARG A 26 -8.80 -8.91 6.56
CA ARG A 26 -9.37 -8.15 5.43
C ARG A 26 -8.46 -8.19 4.20
N TRP A 27 -7.17 -7.92 4.38
CA TRP A 27 -6.21 -8.03 3.28
C TRP A 27 -6.06 -9.46 2.76
N SER A 28 -6.19 -10.46 3.62
CA SER A 28 -6.21 -11.87 3.21
C SER A 28 -7.46 -12.22 2.39
N LEU A 29 -8.61 -11.63 2.69
CA LEU A 29 -9.82 -11.77 1.87
C LEU A 29 -9.62 -11.12 0.49
N ILE A 30 -9.06 -9.90 0.45
CA ILE A 30 -8.73 -9.20 -0.80
C ILE A 30 -7.74 -10.03 -1.64
N GLN A 31 -6.77 -10.68 -1.00
CA GLN A 31 -5.80 -11.55 -1.67
C GLN A 31 -6.46 -12.68 -2.48
N ASN A 32 -7.63 -13.18 -2.06
CA ASN A 32 -8.36 -14.21 -2.80
C ASN A 32 -8.88 -13.73 -4.16
N LEU A 33 -8.90 -12.43 -4.42
CA LEU A 33 -9.19 -11.91 -5.75
C LEU A 33 -8.21 -12.41 -6.82
N ARG A 34 -7.03 -12.90 -6.42
CA ARG A 34 -6.07 -13.57 -7.32
C ARG A 34 -6.70 -14.70 -8.13
N TYR A 35 -7.74 -15.37 -7.63
CA TYR A 35 -8.42 -16.43 -8.36
C TYR A 35 -9.24 -15.92 -9.56
N PHE A 36 -9.62 -14.64 -9.55
CA PHE A 36 -10.21 -13.97 -10.71
C PHE A 36 -9.15 -13.45 -11.69
N GLN A 37 -7.86 -13.57 -11.32
CA GLN A 37 -6.69 -13.26 -12.13
C GLN A 37 -6.83 -11.90 -12.85
N TRP A 38 -6.53 -11.89 -14.15
CA TRP A 38 -6.50 -10.74 -15.02
C TRP A 38 -7.89 -10.20 -15.41
N ARG A 39 -8.99 -10.83 -14.98
CA ARG A 39 -10.36 -10.51 -15.46
C ARG A 39 -10.96 -9.26 -14.83
N VAL A 40 -10.36 -8.73 -13.76
CA VAL A 40 -10.90 -7.61 -12.97
C VAL A 40 -9.92 -6.44 -12.83
N PRO A 41 -9.41 -5.87 -13.95
CA PRO A 41 -8.39 -4.82 -13.92
C PRO A 41 -8.81 -3.60 -13.09
N SER A 42 -10.07 -3.16 -13.20
CA SER A 42 -10.58 -2.02 -12.44
C SER A 42 -10.49 -2.21 -10.93
N ILE A 43 -10.67 -3.45 -10.44
CA ILE A 43 -10.57 -3.76 -9.01
C ILE A 43 -9.11 -3.69 -8.56
N TRP A 44 -8.18 -4.22 -9.37
CA TRP A 44 -6.76 -4.16 -9.08
C TRP A 44 -6.21 -2.73 -9.09
N CYS A 45 -6.68 -1.87 -10.01
CA CYS A 45 -6.35 -0.44 -10.01
C CYS A 45 -6.78 0.23 -8.70
N THR A 46 -8.03 0.03 -8.27
CA THR A 46 -8.52 0.57 -7.00
C THR A 46 -7.72 0.06 -5.80
N ILE A 47 -7.42 -1.24 -5.75
CA ILE A 47 -6.59 -1.82 -4.69
C ILE A 47 -5.19 -1.19 -4.67
N ASN A 48 -4.59 -0.97 -5.84
CA ASN A 48 -3.26 -0.38 -5.95
C ASN A 48 -3.25 1.08 -5.46
N GLU A 49 -4.23 1.88 -5.90
CA GLU A 49 -4.38 3.29 -5.53
C GLU A 49 -4.52 3.48 -4.02
N HIS A 50 -5.34 2.68 -3.37
CA HIS A 50 -5.53 2.76 -1.91
C HIS A 50 -4.41 2.04 -1.15
N GLY A 51 -3.97 0.88 -1.60
CA GLY A 51 -2.99 0.04 -0.91
C GLY A 51 -1.63 0.73 -0.79
N LYS A 52 -1.16 1.43 -1.83
CA LYS A 52 0.11 2.15 -1.79
C LYS A 52 0.16 3.25 -0.73
N GLN A 53 -0.98 3.87 -0.41
CA GLN A 53 -1.08 4.88 0.66
C GLN A 53 -1.01 4.27 2.07
N LEU A 54 -1.12 2.95 2.18
CA LEU A 54 -1.17 2.20 3.44
C LEU A 54 0.13 1.46 3.74
N LEU A 55 1.15 1.63 2.92
CA LEU A 55 2.48 1.03 3.14
C LEU A 55 3.21 1.61 4.36
N ASN A 56 2.70 2.66 5.00
CA ASN A 56 3.22 3.21 6.25
C ASN A 56 2.44 2.75 7.50
N HIS A 57 1.63 1.67 7.38
CA HIS A 57 0.79 1.17 8.46
C HIS A 57 1.57 0.93 9.78
N PRO A 58 1.03 1.23 10.97
CA PRO A 58 1.73 1.01 12.23
C PRO A 58 2.10 -0.46 12.50
N PHE A 59 1.30 -1.40 11.99
CA PHE A 59 1.53 -2.83 12.21
C PHE A 59 2.22 -3.50 11.03
N LYS A 60 3.43 -4.05 11.27
CA LYS A 60 4.22 -4.78 10.27
C LYS A 60 3.44 -5.89 9.56
N ALA A 61 2.72 -6.73 10.31
CA ALA A 61 1.94 -7.83 9.74
C ALA A 61 0.88 -7.36 8.71
N VAL A 62 0.31 -6.17 8.92
CA VAL A 62 -0.64 -5.57 7.97
C VAL A 62 0.09 -5.07 6.74
N ARG A 63 1.25 -4.40 6.92
CA ARG A 63 2.09 -3.92 5.81
C ARG A 63 2.54 -5.06 4.90
N GLU A 64 2.98 -6.17 5.47
CA GLU A 64 3.37 -7.37 4.70
C GLU A 64 2.20 -7.91 3.86
N ARG A 65 0.97 -7.90 4.40
CA ARG A 65 -0.22 -8.33 3.63
C ARG A 65 -0.60 -7.35 2.54
N ILE A 66 -0.52 -6.05 2.81
CA ILE A 66 -0.72 -5.00 1.80
C ILE A 66 0.28 -5.19 0.66
N ALA A 67 1.57 -5.29 1.00
CA ALA A 67 2.66 -5.46 0.03
C ALA A 67 2.44 -6.71 -0.84
N HIS A 68 2.05 -7.83 -0.23
CA HIS A 68 1.73 -9.05 -0.98
C HIS A 68 0.55 -8.86 -1.94
N VAL A 69 -0.52 -8.21 -1.51
CA VAL A 69 -1.68 -7.93 -2.37
C VAL A 69 -1.30 -7.01 -3.53
N LEU A 70 -0.47 -5.99 -3.29
CA LEU A 70 0.04 -5.09 -4.32
C LEU A 70 0.93 -5.84 -5.32
N ALA A 71 1.83 -6.71 -4.86
CA ALA A 71 2.66 -7.55 -5.72
C ALA A 71 1.82 -8.44 -6.65
N ILE A 72 0.74 -9.03 -6.13
CA ILE A 72 -0.22 -9.80 -6.94
C ILE A 72 -0.86 -8.90 -8.01
N SER A 73 -1.31 -7.70 -7.64
CA SER A 73 -1.96 -6.78 -8.59
C SER A 73 -1.04 -6.39 -9.76
N LEU A 74 0.25 -6.21 -9.48
CA LEU A 74 1.27 -5.81 -10.45
C LEU A 74 1.74 -6.99 -11.32
N SER A 75 1.57 -8.23 -10.87
CA SER A 75 1.96 -9.42 -11.64
C SER A 75 1.20 -9.59 -12.96
N PHE A 76 0.08 -8.87 -13.13
CA PHE A 76 -0.71 -8.86 -14.35
C PHE A 76 -0.30 -7.77 -15.35
N ASP A 77 0.65 -6.89 -14.98
CA ASP A 77 1.21 -5.91 -15.90
C ASP A 77 2.22 -6.59 -16.83
N VAL A 78 1.73 -6.97 -18.01
CA VAL A 78 2.51 -7.67 -19.04
C VAL A 78 2.34 -7.02 -20.40
N THR A 79 3.37 -7.05 -21.23
CA THR A 79 3.26 -6.64 -22.62
C THR A 79 2.59 -7.74 -23.43
N LEU A 80 1.46 -7.43 -24.06
CA LEU A 80 0.76 -8.37 -24.95
C LEU A 80 1.54 -8.53 -26.27
N PHE A 81 1.29 -9.62 -27.00
CA PHE A 81 1.95 -9.92 -28.29
C PHE A 81 1.86 -8.82 -29.35
N ASN A 82 0.87 -7.91 -29.24
CA ASN A 82 0.69 -6.77 -30.13
C ASN A 82 1.33 -5.46 -29.61
N GLY A 83 2.20 -5.55 -28.60
CA GLY A 83 2.85 -4.41 -27.97
C GLY A 83 1.93 -3.56 -27.09
N ARG A 84 0.66 -3.96 -26.89
CA ARG A 84 -0.26 -3.23 -26.00
C ARG A 84 0.03 -3.60 -24.55
N SER A 85 0.01 -2.59 -23.68
CA SER A 85 -0.01 -2.82 -22.23
C SER A 85 -1.38 -3.36 -21.79
N THR A 86 -1.40 -4.03 -20.64
CA THR A 86 -2.65 -4.45 -20.02
C THR A 86 -3.43 -3.27 -19.45
N ARG A 87 -4.64 -3.54 -18.96
CA ARG A 87 -5.44 -2.55 -18.21
C ARG A 87 -5.21 -2.64 -16.69
N HIS A 88 -4.26 -3.45 -16.25
CA HIS A 88 -3.90 -3.62 -14.84
C HIS A 88 -3.05 -2.46 -14.34
N PRO A 89 -2.79 -2.35 -13.02
CA PRO A 89 -1.91 -1.32 -12.49
C PRO A 89 -0.55 -1.35 -13.17
N ASP A 90 -0.09 -0.20 -13.65
CA ASP A 90 1.20 -0.06 -14.31
C ASP A 90 2.34 -0.10 -13.28
N PHE A 91 3.31 -0.96 -13.51
CA PHE A 91 4.43 -1.17 -12.61
C PHE A 91 5.32 0.07 -12.52
N ASN A 92 5.60 0.76 -13.62
CA ASN A 92 6.46 1.94 -13.61
C ASN A 92 5.80 3.08 -12.85
N GLN A 93 4.51 3.31 -13.08
CA GLN A 93 3.72 4.30 -12.35
C GLN A 93 3.67 4.01 -10.83
N PHE A 94 3.60 2.72 -10.47
CA PHE A 94 3.69 2.31 -9.07
C PHE A 94 5.07 2.67 -8.49
N ILE A 95 6.15 2.29 -9.15
CA ILE A 95 7.52 2.60 -8.72
C ILE A 95 7.75 4.10 -8.60
N ASP A 96 7.30 4.90 -9.57
CA ASP A 96 7.41 6.36 -9.51
C ASP A 96 6.73 6.93 -8.25
N THR A 97 5.55 6.41 -7.90
CA THR A 97 4.85 6.81 -6.68
C THR A 97 5.66 6.44 -5.42
N ILE A 98 6.22 5.23 -5.36
CA ILE A 98 7.00 4.75 -4.22
C ILE A 98 8.30 5.52 -4.08
N CYS A 99 9.00 5.80 -5.18
CA CYS A 99 10.21 6.62 -5.19
C CYS A 99 9.96 8.02 -4.63
N GLU A 100 8.84 8.64 -5.00
CA GLU A 100 8.46 9.95 -4.45
C GLU A 100 8.17 9.89 -2.95
N GLN A 101 7.47 8.85 -2.48
CA GLN A 101 7.26 8.63 -1.05
C GLN A 101 8.59 8.38 -0.30
N LEU A 102 9.50 7.59 -0.87
CA LEU A 102 10.83 7.34 -0.30
C LEU A 102 11.66 8.63 -0.23
N ARG A 103 11.60 9.47 -1.27
CA ARG A 103 12.28 10.77 -1.28
C ARG A 103 11.81 11.64 -0.11
N GLN A 104 10.50 11.74 0.10
CA GLN A 104 9.92 12.50 1.22
C GLN A 104 10.38 11.94 2.57
N VAL A 105 10.46 10.61 2.70
CA VAL A 105 10.96 9.94 3.90
C VAL A 105 12.43 10.24 4.16
N ILE A 106 13.29 10.23 3.13
CA ILE A 106 14.72 10.58 3.25
C ILE A 106 14.86 12.03 3.71
N GLU A 107 14.10 12.96 3.11
CA GLU A 107 14.14 14.36 3.53
C GLU A 107 13.71 14.57 4.99
N ILE A 108 12.69 13.84 5.46
CA ILE A 108 12.28 13.87 6.88
C ILE A 108 13.41 13.32 7.76
N TYR A 109 14.02 12.20 7.37
CA TYR A 109 15.09 11.58 8.13
C TYR A 109 16.32 12.49 8.26
N GLU A 110 16.75 13.13 7.17
CA GLU A 110 17.89 14.08 7.16
C GLU A 110 17.62 15.34 7.98
N LYS A 111 16.37 15.83 7.97
CA LYS A 111 15.94 17.02 8.73
C LYS A 111 15.68 16.71 10.21
N THR A 112 15.61 15.44 10.61
CA THR A 112 15.38 15.05 12.01
C THR A 112 16.72 15.06 12.76
N PRO A 113 16.99 16.05 13.62
CA PRO A 113 18.21 16.03 14.41
C PRO A 113 18.18 14.82 15.36
N ARG A 114 19.34 14.19 15.59
CA ARG A 114 19.52 13.12 16.59
C ARG A 114 19.36 13.71 18.00
N ILE A 115 18.16 14.15 18.38
CA ILE A 115 17.88 14.73 19.70
C ILE A 115 17.32 13.63 20.59
N ASN A 116 17.90 13.54 21.79
CA ASN A 116 17.45 12.67 22.88
C ASN A 116 15.92 12.71 23.04
N ILE A 117 15.38 11.50 23.18
CA ILE A 117 14.00 11.04 23.01
C ILE A 117 12.93 11.73 23.89
N PHE A 118 13.26 12.74 24.69
CA PHE A 118 12.36 13.10 25.79
C PHE A 118 11.38 14.24 25.59
N ASP A 119 11.62 15.25 24.75
CA ASP A 119 10.63 16.31 24.61
C ASP A 119 10.89 17.12 23.35
N GLN A 120 10.03 16.95 22.33
CA GLN A 120 9.40 18.03 21.56
C GLN A 120 8.67 17.49 20.31
N ASN A 121 7.36 17.74 20.25
CA ASN A 121 6.44 17.61 19.11
C ASN A 121 5.94 16.19 18.76
N LEU A 122 4.81 15.78 19.35
CA LEU A 122 4.08 14.55 19.00
C LEU A 122 3.82 14.41 17.49
N GLU A 123 3.50 15.50 16.79
CA GLU A 123 3.18 15.46 15.36
C GLU A 123 4.41 15.13 14.48
N ARG A 124 5.58 15.69 14.80
CA ARG A 124 6.84 15.35 14.10
C ARG A 124 7.27 13.92 14.39
N HIS A 125 7.02 13.42 15.60
CA HIS A 125 7.25 12.02 15.95
C HIS A 125 6.38 11.07 15.12
N ASP A 126 5.13 11.43 14.83
CA ASP A 126 4.23 10.61 14.00
C ASP A 126 4.65 10.56 12.53
N GLU A 127 5.09 11.67 11.94
CA GLU A 127 5.61 11.69 10.56
C GLU A 127 6.89 10.87 10.44
N THR A 128 7.81 11.02 11.39
CA THR A 128 9.06 10.25 11.43
C THR A 128 8.76 8.76 11.61
N ARG A 129 7.81 8.39 12.48
CA ARG A 129 7.39 6.99 12.69
C ARG A 129 6.74 6.39 11.46
N LYS A 130 5.87 7.13 10.75
CA LYS A 130 5.30 6.70 9.46
C LYS A 130 6.39 6.48 8.42
N ALA A 131 7.39 7.37 8.39
CA ALA A 131 8.53 7.26 7.49
C ALA A 131 9.36 5.99 7.75
N PHE A 132 9.66 5.68 9.02
CA PHE A 132 10.32 4.42 9.39
C PHE A 132 9.49 3.19 9.02
N ASN A 133 8.19 3.18 9.34
CA ASN A 133 7.31 2.07 8.99
C ASN A 133 7.28 1.81 7.48
N PHE A 134 7.32 2.87 6.66
CA PHE A 134 7.34 2.77 5.22
C PHE A 134 8.61 2.08 4.71
N ILE A 135 9.79 2.48 5.21
CA ILE A 135 11.07 1.83 4.86
C ILE A 135 11.05 0.34 5.24
N GLU A 136 10.55 0.01 6.43
CA GLU A 136 10.47 -1.37 6.94
C GLU A 136 9.46 -2.27 6.19
N THR A 137 8.78 -1.75 5.18
CA THR A 137 7.86 -2.56 4.36
C THR A 137 8.55 -3.27 3.20
N GLY A 138 9.83 -2.95 2.97
CA GLY A 138 10.73 -3.65 2.04
C GLY A 138 11.35 -4.90 2.62
#